data_AF-A0AB34P0Z6-F1
#
_entry.id   AF-A0AB34P0Z6-F1
#
_cell.length_a   1.000
_cell.length_b   1.000
_cell.length_c   1.000
_cell.angle_alpha   90.00
_cell.angle_beta   90.00
_cell.angle_gamma   90.00
#
_symmetry.space_group_name_H-M   'P 1'
#
loop_
_entity.id
_entity.type
_entity.pdbx_description
1 polymer ?
#
loop_
_entity_poly.entity_id
_entity_poly.type
_entity_poly.pdbx_seq_one_letter_code
_entity_poly.pdbx_strand_id
1 'polypeptide(L)' 'MNYENVKDALKELVALNNPGTTFGKVSTIADSGVKTGERKFEVKDLQESNYELLAHVCDLLGMSDIYLDEEE' A
#
# COMPACT_ATOMS: atom_id res chain seq x y z
N MET A 1 -0.33 -6.49 2.44
CA MET A 1 -0.70 -6.44 3.89
C MET A 1 -2.05 -7.12 4.06
N ASN A 2 -2.33 -7.83 5.15
CA ASN A 2 -3.64 -8.49 5.36
C ASN A 2 -4.37 -7.85 6.53
N TYR A 3 -5.43 -7.09 6.25
CA TYR A 3 -6.32 -6.52 7.27
C TYR A 3 -7.59 -7.38 7.40
N GLU A 4 -8.04 -7.62 8.63
CA GLU A 4 -9.19 -8.48 8.90
C GLU A 4 -10.54 -7.87 8.50
N ASN A 5 -10.64 -6.54 8.49
CA ASN A 5 -11.88 -5.84 8.19
C ASN A 5 -11.61 -4.43 7.61
N VAL A 6 -12.66 -3.86 7.02
CA VAL A 6 -12.62 -2.55 6.32
C VAL A 6 -12.16 -1.44 7.27
N LYS A 7 -12.62 -1.46 8.53
CA LYS A 7 -12.28 -0.42 9.50
C LYS A 7 -10.79 -0.37 9.79
N ASP A 8 -10.12 -1.52 9.89
CA ASP A 8 -8.69 -1.57 10.18
C ASP A 8 -7.85 -1.17 8.95
N ALA A 9 -8.26 -1.56 7.74
CA ALA A 9 -7.64 -1.09 6.51
C ALA A 9 -7.76 0.44 6.35
N LEU A 10 -8.94 1.01 6.64
CA LEU A 10 -9.16 2.46 6.58
C LEU A 10 -8.35 3.24 7.62
N LYS A 11 -8.16 2.71 8.84
CA LYS A 11 -7.29 3.35 9.84
C LYS A 11 -5.86 3.49 9.34
N GLU A 12 -5.33 2.44 8.72
CA GLU A 12 -3.98 2.49 8.17
C GLU A 12 -3.87 3.49 7.02
N LEU A 13 -4.84 3.49 6.11
CA LEU A 13 -4.86 4.44 5.01
C LEU A 13 -4.88 5.89 5.52
N VAL A 14 -5.65 6.17 6.57
CA VAL A 14 -5.64 7.50 7.23
C VAL A 14 -4.30 7.80 7.89
N ALA A 15 -3.67 6.82 8.55
CA ALA A 15 -2.38 7.00 9.19
C ALA A 15 -1.28 7.33 8.16
N LEU A 16 -1.22 6.62 7.04
CA LEU A 16 -0.25 6.88 5.98
C LEU A 16 -0.44 8.25 5.31
N ASN A 17 -1.69 8.69 5.15
CA ASN A 17 -2.00 9.98 4.51
C ASN A 17 -2.04 11.16 5.49
N ASN A 18 -1.75 10.94 6.77
CA ASN A 18 -1.65 12.02 7.73
C ASN A 18 -0.47 12.94 7.36
N PRO A 19 -0.66 14.28 7.25
CA PRO A 19 0.42 15.22 6.93
C PRO A 19 1.60 15.19 7.91
N GLY A 20 1.40 14.70 9.13
CA GLY A 20 2.44 14.52 10.14
C GLY A 20 3.20 13.20 10.05
N THR A 21 2.83 12.29 9.15
CA THR A 21 3.50 11.01 8.97
C THR A 21 4.85 11.22 8.32
N THR A 22 5.88 10.60 8.90
CA THR A 22 7.25 10.65 8.38
C THR A 22 7.62 9.27 7.86
N PHE A 23 8.16 9.25 6.65
CA PHE A 23 8.60 8.01 6.00
C PHE A 23 10.12 7.91 6.08
N GLY A 24 10.59 6.73 6.46
CA GLY A 24 12.02 6.44 6.64
C GLY A 24 12.74 6.15 5.33
N LYS A 25 13.56 5.09 5.34
CA LYS A 25 14.21 4.55 4.14
C LYS A 25 13.49 3.30 3.68
N VAL A 26 13.47 3.09 2.36
CA VAL A 26 12.95 1.87 1.74
C VAL A 26 14.10 0.92 1.48
N SER A 27 13.92 -0.36 1.82
CA SER A 27 14.91 -1.39 1.51
C SER A 27 14.67 -1.94 0.11
N THR A 28 15.71 -2.03 -0.71
CA THR A 28 15.64 -2.75 -1.98
C THR A 28 15.90 -4.23 -1.69
N ILE A 29 14.99 -5.09 -2.13
CA ILE A 29 15.09 -6.54 -1.98
C ILE A 29 15.22 -7.13 -3.39
N ALA A 30 16.23 -7.97 -3.62
CA ALA A 30 16.34 -8.74 -4.86
C ALA A 30 15.29 -9.86 -4.90
N ASP A 31 15.01 -10.40 -6.09
CA ASP A 31 14.06 -11.51 -6.28
C ASP A 31 14.38 -12.74 -5.41
N SER A 32 15.64 -12.88 -4.97
CA SER A 32 16.09 -13.90 -4.02
C SER A 32 15.67 -13.67 -2.57
N GLY A 33 14.97 -12.57 -2.27
CA GLY A 33 14.63 -12.13 -0.91
C GLY A 33 15.77 -11.45 -0.16
N VAL A 34 16.95 -11.29 -0.78
CA VAL A 34 18.11 -10.66 -0.13
C VAL A 34 18.02 -9.14 -0.23
N LYS A 35 18.20 -8.46 0.90
CA LYS A 35 18.30 -6.99 0.93
C LYS A 35 19.59 -6.54 0.24
N THR A 36 19.45 -5.79 -0.86
CA THR A 36 20.56 -5.33 -1.71
C THR A 36 20.90 -3.86 -1.49
N GLY A 37 20.07 -3.11 -0.78
CA GLY A 37 20.36 -1.72 -0.46
C GLY A 37 19.26 -1.01 0.31
N GLU A 38 19.49 0.28 0.56
CA GLU A 38 18.49 1.20 1.08
C GLU A 38 18.46 2.46 0.21
N ARG A 39 17.27 2.99 -0.06
CA ARG A 39 17.09 4.30 -0.70
C ARG A 39 16.16 5.18 0.12
N LYS A 40 16.16 6.48 -0.20
CA LYS A 40 15.21 7.42 0.38
C LYS A 40 13.80 7.04 -0.07
N PHE A 41 12.84 7.19 0.84
CA PHE A 41 11.43 7.11 0.49
C PHE A 41 11.04 8.22 -0.50
N GLU A 42 10.28 7.85 -1.51
CA GLU A 42 9.80 8.71 -2.59
C GLU A 42 8.28 8.72 -2.60
N VAL A 43 7.69 9.71 -3.28
CA VAL A 43 6.23 9.82 -3.40
C VAL A 43 5.61 8.57 -4.03
N LYS A 44 6.32 7.91 -4.94
CA LYS A 44 5.88 6.67 -5.58
C LYS A 44 5.66 5.54 -4.57
N ASP A 45 6.48 5.46 -3.52
CA ASP A 45 6.33 4.45 -2.46
C ASP A 45 5.04 4.66 -1.66
N LEU A 46 4.69 5.92 -1.42
CA LEU A 46 3.42 6.29 -0.76
C LEU A 46 2.24 5.95 -1.66
N GLN A 47 2.34 6.27 -2.94
CA GLN A 47 1.28 5.95 -3.92
C GLN A 47 1.07 4.45 -4.04
N GLU A 48 2.14 3.65 -4.10
CA GLU A 48 2.07 2.19 -4.12
C GLU A 48 1.42 1.64 -2.84
N SER A 49 1.88 2.08 -1.66
CA SER A 49 1.30 1.65 -0.37
C SER A 49 -0.17 2.02 -0.24
N ASN A 50 -0.55 3.24 -0.67
CA ASN A 50 -1.94 3.69 -0.69
C ASN A 50 -2.78 2.85 -1.66
N TYR A 51 -2.26 2.54 -2.84
CA TYR A 51 -2.96 1.76 -3.84
C TYR A 51 -3.24 0.35 -3.35
N GLU A 52 -2.25 -0.32 -2.74
CA GLU A 52 -2.44 -1.65 -2.15
C GLU A 52 -3.52 -1.66 -1.06
N LEU A 53 -3.55 -0.64 -0.20
CA LEU A 53 -4.57 -0.50 0.84
C LEU A 53 -5.96 -0.24 0.27
N LEU A 54 -6.07 0.59 -0.76
CA LEU A 54 -7.33 0.85 -1.44
C LEU A 54 -7.85 -0.41 -2.13
N ALA A 55 -6.99 -1.16 -2.82
CA ALA A 55 -7.35 -2.45 -3.41
C ALA A 55 -7.85 -3.44 -2.35
N HIS A 56 -7.17 -3.55 -1.20
CA HIS A 56 -7.61 -4.41 -0.11
C HIS A 56 -8.96 -3.98 0.50
N VAL A 57 -9.21 -2.66 0.60
CA VAL A 57 -10.53 -2.14 1.01
C VAL A 57 -11.59 -2.54 -0.01
N CYS A 58 -11.29 -2.43 -1.31
CA CYS A 58 -12.19 -2.84 -2.38
C CYS A 58 -12.51 -4.35 -2.31
N ASP A 59 -11.49 -5.19 -2.09
CA ASP A 59 -11.65 -6.64 -1.92
C ASP A 59 -12.58 -6.99 -0.74
N LEU A 60 -12.36 -6.36 0.42
CA LEU A 60 -13.18 -6.57 1.61
C LEU A 60 -14.64 -6.13 1.41
N LEU A 61 -14.89 -5.22 0.46
CA LEU A 61 -16.22 -4.74 0.10
C LEU A 61 -16.83 -5.49 -1.10
N GLY A 62 -16.08 -6.39 -1.74
CA GLY A 62 -16.50 -7.05 -2.98
C GLY A 62 -16.59 -6.13 -4.19
N MET A 63 -15.76 -5.07 -4.23
CA MET A 63 -15.71 -4.03 -5.26
C MET A 63 -14.37 -4.06 -6.02
N SER A 64 -13.85 -5.26 -6.30
CA SER A 64 -12.52 -5.42 -6.90
C SER A 64 -12.45 -4.86 -8.33
N ASP A 65 -13.59 -4.66 -8.99
CA ASP A 65 -13.76 -3.97 -10.27
C ASP A 65 -13.22 -2.53 -10.28
N ILE A 66 -13.08 -1.88 -9.12
CA ILE A 66 -12.58 -0.50 -9.04
C ILE A 66 -11.11 -0.39 -9.47
N TYR A 67 -10.32 -1.44 -9.26
CA TYR A 67 -8.86 -1.42 -9.47
C TYR A 67 -8.36 -2.56 -10.36
N LEU A 68 -9.18 -3.58 -10.59
CA LEU A 68 -9.01 -4.52 -11.67
C LEU A 68 -9.64 -3.87 -12.88
N ASP A 69 -8.83 -3.45 -13.86
CA ASP A 69 -9.35 -2.97 -15.14
C ASP A 69 -10.45 -3.94 -15.62
N GLU A 70 -11.64 -3.41 -15.92
CA GLU A 70 -12.63 -4.15 -16.70
C GLU A 70 -11.98 -4.42 -18.06
N GLU A 71 -11.38 -5.60 -18.23
CA GLU A 71 -11.08 -6.12 -19.57
C GLU A 71 -12.42 -6.27 -20.30
N GLU A 72 -12.86 -5.20 -21.00
CA GLU A 72 -13.86 -5.28 -22.07
C GLU A 72 -13.33 -6.04 -23.29
#